data_AF-A0A183HIY9-F1
#
_entry.id   AF-A0A183HIY9-F1
#
_cell.length_a   1.000
_cell.length_b   1.000
_cell.length_c   1.000
_cell.angle_alpha   90.00
_cell.angle_beta   90.00
_cell.angle_gamma   90.00
#
_symmetry.space_group_name_H-M   'P 1'
#
loop_
_entity.id
_entity.type
_entity.pdbx_description
1 polymer ?
#
loop_
_entity_poly.entity_id
_entity_poly.type
_entity_poly.pdbx_seq_one_letter_code
_entity_poly.pdbx_strand_id
1 'polypeptide(L)'
;MSEEQSTSNPNDILDSVKNVKLCAVRAVGEANALPMRTEGYELYASFPAYANLMMEQQRRITIMLREVLQNAGCRIPIPAKISDLDEFLDRIVEANDSICERAGILLDLLQKARRMEEVVVPQQILDAESTAASEQTLFERQGRYTALLRRLPGYKDKQLSSAVTSAVPLLTPREKPQAVFGIEVDNSFAEFKPKLREKHHAMKNPVRNLEIVDNDNDYAKSTIWSNDEGASLHPYQKELSHFKIPERQLIVGMTEPLKT
;
A
#
# COMPACT_ATOMS: atom_id res chain seq x y z
N MET A 1 -10.47 -21.82 27.81
CA MET A 1 -9.19 -21.58 27.13
C MET A 1 -9.32 -20.20 26.52
N SER A 2 -8.60 -19.26 27.11
CA SER A 2 -8.75 -17.83 26.87
C SER A 2 -8.09 -17.47 25.55
N GLU A 3 -8.89 -17.20 24.53
CA GLU A 3 -8.43 -16.47 23.36
C GLU A 3 -8.38 -14.99 23.75
N GLU A 4 -7.17 -14.51 24.05
CA GLU A 4 -6.90 -13.08 24.15
C GLU A 4 -7.07 -12.45 22.77
N GLN A 5 -8.26 -11.93 22.53
CA GLN A 5 -8.46 -10.83 21.57
C GLN A 5 -7.54 -9.70 22.01
N SER A 6 -6.41 -9.55 21.32
CA SER A 6 -5.48 -8.44 21.47
C SER A 6 -6.12 -7.17 20.92
N THR A 7 -6.99 -6.57 21.71
CA THR A 7 -7.31 -5.15 21.59
C THR A 7 -6.05 -4.41 22.02
N SER A 8 -5.11 -4.17 21.10
CA SER A 8 -3.88 -3.43 21.43
C SER A 8 -4.28 -2.02 21.86
N ASN A 9 -4.19 -1.72 23.15
CA ASN A 9 -4.41 -0.36 23.62
C ASN A 9 -3.34 0.53 22.98
N PRO A 10 -3.71 1.72 22.47
CA PRO A 10 -2.74 2.62 21.83
C PRO A 10 -1.60 3.03 22.76
N ASN A 11 -1.84 2.99 24.08
CA ASN A 11 -0.83 3.25 25.11
C ASN A 11 0.25 2.16 25.18
N ASP A 12 -0.11 0.88 24.97
CA ASP A 12 0.83 -0.24 25.03
C ASP A 12 1.85 -0.18 23.90
N ILE A 13 1.43 0.29 22.72
CA ILE A 13 2.31 0.50 21.57
C ILE A 13 3.30 1.63 21.86
N LEU A 14 2.81 2.75 22.40
CA LEU A 14 3.65 3.91 22.72
C LEU A 14 4.72 3.55 23.75
N ASP A 15 4.35 2.78 24.77
CA ASP A 15 5.29 2.34 25.81
C ASP A 15 6.27 1.28 25.28
N SER A 16 5.82 0.38 24.41
CA SER A 16 6.72 -0.54 23.69
C SER A 16 7.75 0.22 22.85
N VAL A 17 7.33 1.28 22.13
CA VAL A 17 8.24 2.13 21.35
C VAL A 17 9.26 2.84 22.24
N LYS A 18 8.84 3.39 23.40
CA LYS A 18 9.77 4.01 24.36
C LYS A 18 10.80 2.99 24.88
N ASN A 19 10.34 1.79 25.22
CA ASN A 19 11.20 0.71 25.70
C ASN A 19 12.24 0.31 24.64
N VAL A 20 11.82 0.12 23.39
CA VAL A 20 12.72 -0.19 22.27
C VAL A 20 13.75 0.91 22.07
N LYS A 21 13.34 2.19 22.09
CA LYS A 21 14.27 3.33 21.98
C LYS A 21 15.30 3.34 23.10
N LEU A 22 14.89 3.12 24.35
CA LEU A 22 15.79 3.08 25.50
C LEU A 22 16.79 1.92 25.39
N CYS A 23 16.31 0.74 25.01
CA CYS A 23 17.17 -0.43 24.80
C CYS A 23 18.18 -0.20 23.67
N ALA A 24 17.78 0.43 22.57
CA ALA A 24 18.67 0.77 21.47
C ALA A 24 19.77 1.75 21.91
N VAL A 25 19.43 2.80 22.66
CA VAL A 25 20.42 3.76 23.20
C VAL A 25 21.41 3.07 24.13
N ARG A 26 20.92 2.20 25.03
CA ARG A 26 21.80 1.42 25.91
C ARG A 26 22.72 0.50 25.14
N ALA A 27 22.20 -0.22 24.14
CA ALA A 27 23.00 -1.09 23.29
C ALA A 27 24.11 -0.33 22.54
N VAL A 28 23.82 0.87 22.04
CA VAL A 28 24.84 1.76 21.43
C VAL A 28 25.87 2.21 22.47
N GLY A 29 25.44 2.54 23.69
CA GLY A 29 26.34 2.88 24.80
C GLY A 29 27.31 1.75 25.14
N GLU A 30 26.82 0.53 25.30
CA GLU A 30 27.64 -0.66 25.57
C GLU A 30 28.55 -1.01 24.39
N ALA A 31 28.08 -0.83 23.15
CA ALA A 31 28.89 -1.05 21.95
C ALA A 31 30.07 -0.05 21.87
N ASN A 32 29.84 1.21 22.26
CA ASN A 32 30.88 2.23 22.32
C ASN A 32 31.88 2.01 23.48
N ALA A 33 31.49 1.24 24.50
CA ALA A 33 32.38 0.83 25.59
C ALA A 33 33.28 -0.37 25.22
N LEU A 34 33.06 -1.00 24.06
CA LEU A 34 33.92 -2.08 23.59
C LEU A 34 35.31 -1.54 23.17
N PRO A 35 36.38 -2.35 23.29
CA PRO A 35 37.71 -1.97 22.85
C PRO A 35 37.70 -1.49 21.39
N MET A 36 38.09 -0.23 21.18
CA MET A 36 38.21 0.32 19.83
C MET A 36 39.38 -0.33 19.10
N ARG A 37 39.31 -0.39 17.77
CA ARG A 37 40.41 -0.93 16.92
C ARG A 37 41.77 -0.30 17.21
N THR A 38 41.79 0.94 17.70
CA THR A 38 43.00 1.70 18.03
C THR A 38 43.56 1.38 19.43
N GLU A 39 42.76 0.84 20.35
CA GLU A 39 43.12 0.64 21.76
C GLU A 39 43.08 -0.85 22.15
N GLY A 40 44.09 -1.61 21.72
CA GLY A 40 44.31 -2.97 22.22
C GLY A 40 43.30 -4.02 21.76
N TYR A 41 42.42 -3.71 20.79
CA TYR A 41 41.47 -4.68 20.22
C TYR A 41 42.14 -5.97 19.73
N GLU A 42 43.35 -5.88 19.15
CA GLU A 42 44.10 -7.04 18.66
C GLU A 42 44.39 -8.07 19.77
N LEU A 43 44.66 -7.59 20.99
CA LEU A 43 44.89 -8.47 22.14
C LEU A 43 43.60 -9.19 22.53
N TYR A 44 42.47 -8.49 22.58
CA TYR A 44 41.17 -9.11 22.86
C TYR A 44 40.76 -10.11 21.76
N ALA A 45 40.98 -9.74 20.50
CA ALA A 45 40.68 -10.59 19.33
C ALA A 45 41.54 -11.86 19.28
N SER A 46 42.72 -11.87 19.92
CA SER A 46 43.55 -13.07 20.04
C SER A 46 42.90 -14.18 20.89
N PHE A 47 41.99 -13.83 21.80
CA PHE A 47 41.27 -14.80 22.62
C PHE A 47 40.07 -15.38 21.85
N PRO A 48 40.03 -16.70 21.59
CA PRO A 48 38.96 -17.32 20.81
C PRO A 48 37.56 -17.11 21.40
N ALA A 49 37.44 -17.08 22.73
CA ALA A 49 36.16 -16.86 23.41
C ALA A 49 35.58 -15.47 23.10
N TYR A 50 36.43 -14.43 23.10
CA TYR A 50 36.02 -13.07 22.78
C TYR A 50 35.67 -12.92 21.30
N ALA A 51 36.51 -13.46 20.41
CA ALA A 51 36.26 -13.43 18.97
C ALA A 51 34.91 -14.12 18.61
N ASN A 52 34.64 -15.28 19.21
CA ASN A 52 33.37 -15.98 19.02
C ASN A 52 32.17 -15.18 19.54
N LEU A 53 32.29 -14.56 20.72
CA LEU A 53 31.24 -13.71 21.27
C LEU A 53 30.94 -12.53 20.32
N MET A 54 31.97 -11.87 19.80
CA MET A 54 31.80 -10.74 18.88
C MET A 54 31.19 -11.17 17.55
N MET A 55 31.58 -12.32 16.99
CA MET A 55 30.94 -12.87 15.79
C MET A 55 29.46 -13.18 16.01
N GLU A 56 29.09 -13.75 17.16
CA GLU A 56 27.69 -14.02 17.51
C GLU A 56 26.89 -12.71 17.67
N GLN A 57 27.45 -11.68 18.31
CA GLN A 57 26.76 -10.38 18.40
C GLN A 57 26.60 -9.72 17.02
N GLN A 58 27.63 -9.76 16.18
CA GLN A 58 27.54 -9.26 14.79
C GLN A 58 26.42 -9.98 14.02
N ARG A 59 26.32 -11.30 14.14
CA ARG A 59 25.27 -12.09 13.49
C ARG A 59 23.88 -11.68 13.98
N ARG A 60 23.69 -11.55 15.29
CA ARG A 60 22.40 -11.13 15.89
C ARG A 60 21.98 -9.75 15.42
N ILE A 61 22.90 -8.78 15.40
CA ILE A 61 22.63 -7.42 14.91
C ILE A 61 22.28 -7.44 13.43
N THR A 62 22.98 -8.22 12.62
CA THR A 62 22.71 -8.34 11.18
C THR A 62 21.31 -8.91 10.89
N ILE A 63 20.89 -9.92 11.66
CA ILE A 63 19.54 -10.50 11.54
C ILE A 63 18.48 -9.47 11.95
N MET A 64 18.65 -8.83 13.11
CA MET A 64 17.70 -7.79 13.57
C MET A 64 17.59 -6.64 12.57
N LEU A 65 18.72 -6.17 12.03
CA LEU A 65 18.75 -5.11 11.03
C LEU A 65 17.97 -5.50 9.77
N ARG A 66 18.14 -6.73 9.29
CA ARG A 66 17.41 -7.25 8.13
C ARG A 66 15.91 -7.29 8.40
N GLU A 67 15.48 -7.80 9.54
CA GLU A 67 14.06 -7.87 9.92
C GLU A 67 13.46 -6.47 10.02
N VAL A 68 14.15 -5.53 10.68
CA VAL A 68 13.69 -4.14 10.83
C VAL A 68 13.53 -3.47 9.46
N LEU A 69 14.51 -3.60 8.57
CA LEU A 69 14.47 -2.95 7.26
C LEU A 69 13.44 -3.61 6.33
N GLN A 70 13.28 -4.93 6.38
CA GLN A 70 12.23 -5.61 5.65
C GLN A 70 10.83 -5.18 6.14
N ASN A 71 10.65 -5.07 7.46
CA ASN A 71 9.40 -4.60 8.06
C ASN A 71 9.12 -3.12 7.79
N ALA A 72 10.17 -2.29 7.64
CA ALA A 72 10.06 -0.91 7.17
C ALA A 72 9.68 -0.81 5.68
N GLY A 73 9.62 -1.95 4.96
CA GLY A 73 9.25 -2.00 3.55
C GLY A 73 10.42 -1.70 2.60
N CYS A 74 11.67 -1.79 3.07
CA CYS A 74 12.84 -1.74 2.21
C CYS A 74 12.92 -3.00 1.35
N ARG A 75 13.16 -2.82 0.05
CA ARG A 75 13.32 -3.92 -0.91
C ARG A 75 14.77 -4.35 -1.12
N ILE A 76 15.71 -3.58 -0.58
CA ILE A 76 17.15 -3.82 -0.73
C ILE A 76 17.55 -5.02 0.15
N PRO A 77 18.08 -6.11 -0.43
CA PRO A 77 18.44 -7.30 0.32
C PRO A 77 19.76 -7.07 1.07
N ILE A 78 19.70 -7.13 2.40
CA ILE A 78 20.89 -7.09 3.25
C ILE A 78 21.52 -8.49 3.33
N PRO A 79 22.82 -8.63 3.05
CA PRO A 79 23.50 -9.92 3.11
C PRO A 79 23.59 -10.40 4.57
N ALA A 80 23.37 -11.71 4.78
CA ALA A 80 23.42 -12.31 6.11
C ALA A 80 24.85 -12.46 6.66
N LYS A 81 25.86 -12.39 5.79
CA LYS A 81 27.28 -12.45 6.13
C LYS A 81 27.97 -11.24 5.53
N ILE A 82 28.74 -10.54 6.36
CA ILE A 82 29.51 -9.37 5.95
C ILE A 82 30.84 -9.87 5.40
N SER A 83 31.01 -9.80 4.08
CA SER A 83 32.28 -10.09 3.40
C SER A 83 33.14 -8.83 3.26
N ASP A 84 32.50 -7.73 2.91
CA ASP A 84 33.09 -6.40 2.80
C ASP A 84 32.25 -5.44 3.66
N LEU A 85 32.93 -4.67 4.51
CA LEU A 85 32.28 -3.72 5.40
C LEU A 85 31.80 -2.50 4.62
N ASP A 86 32.55 -2.04 3.63
CA ASP A 86 32.23 -0.82 2.89
C ASP A 86 30.99 -1.04 2.01
N GLU A 87 30.95 -2.15 1.26
CA GLU A 87 29.77 -2.54 0.49
C GLU A 87 28.53 -2.76 1.38
N PHE A 88 28.72 -3.31 2.58
CA PHE A 88 27.63 -3.50 3.53
C PHE A 88 27.08 -2.16 4.03
N LEU A 89 27.96 -1.20 4.33
CA LEU A 89 27.56 0.15 4.74
C LEU A 89 26.84 0.89 3.60
N ASP A 90 27.31 0.80 2.36
CA ASP A 90 26.67 1.40 1.20
C ASP A 90 25.22 0.90 1.02
N ARG A 91 24.99 -0.41 1.18
CA ARG A 91 23.64 -0.99 1.14
C ARG A 91 22.73 -0.50 2.26
N ILE A 92 23.29 -0.25 3.46
CA ILE A 92 22.53 0.32 4.57
C ILE A 92 22.13 1.77 4.27
N VAL A 93 23.04 2.55 3.69
CA VAL A 93 22.76 3.93 3.28
C VAL A 93 21.63 3.95 2.24
N GLU A 94 21.70 3.11 1.21
CA GLU A 94 20.65 3.00 0.20
C GLU A 94 19.30 2.58 0.81
N ALA A 95 19.31 1.65 1.78
CA ALA A 95 18.11 1.23 2.50
C ALA A 95 17.50 2.36 3.33
N ASN A 96 18.32 3.17 4.01
CA ASN A 96 17.86 4.33 4.76
C ASN A 96 17.28 5.41 3.83
N ASP A 97 17.92 5.68 2.70
CA ASP A 97 17.42 6.63 1.70
C ASP A 97 16.03 6.22 1.18
N SER A 98 15.81 4.92 0.93
CA SER A 98 14.50 4.39 0.54
C SER A 98 13.41 4.61 1.60
N ILE A 99 13.75 4.56 2.90
CA ILE A 99 12.81 4.87 3.99
C ILE A 99 12.53 6.37 4.02
N CYS A 100 13.57 7.19 3.95
CA CYS A 100 13.47 8.65 4.00
C CYS A 100 12.66 9.20 2.81
N GLU A 101 12.87 8.69 1.59
CA GLU A 101 12.10 9.07 0.40
C GLU A 101 10.60 8.78 0.61
N ARG A 102 10.28 7.60 1.14
CA ARG A 102 8.90 7.21 1.41
C ARG A 102 8.24 8.05 2.50
N ALA A 103 8.99 8.36 3.57
CA ALA A 103 8.53 9.27 4.60
C ALA A 103 8.29 10.68 4.03
N GLY A 104 9.16 11.15 3.14
CA GLY A 104 9.01 12.42 2.41
C GLY A 104 7.73 12.46 1.58
N ILE A 105 7.48 11.43 0.76
CA ILE A 105 6.25 11.30 -0.03
C ILE A 105 5.00 11.33 0.87
N LEU A 106 5.01 10.61 1.99
CA LEU A 106 3.89 10.59 2.92
C LEU A 106 3.66 11.96 3.58
N LEU A 107 4.73 12.66 3.97
CA LEU A 107 4.65 14.02 4.52
C LEU A 107 4.09 15.00 3.48
N ASP A 108 4.53 14.93 2.22
CA ASP A 108 4.00 15.75 1.13
C ASP A 108 2.52 15.49 0.89
N LEU A 109 2.09 14.23 0.91
CA LEU A 109 0.68 13.85 0.77
C LEU A 109 -0.17 14.40 1.93
N LEU A 110 0.30 14.28 3.17
CA LEU A 110 -0.38 14.83 4.34
C LEU A 110 -0.44 16.36 4.29
N GLN A 111 0.61 17.01 3.83
CA GLN A 111 0.65 18.46 3.69
C GLN A 111 -0.32 18.97 2.61
N LYS A 112 -0.42 18.26 1.47
CA LYS A 112 -1.42 18.53 0.43
C LYS A 112 -2.84 18.34 0.95
N ALA A 113 -3.10 17.25 1.67
CA ALA A 113 -4.40 16.98 2.29
C ALA A 113 -4.79 18.06 3.31
N ARG A 114 -3.83 18.52 4.13
CA ARG A 114 -4.05 19.60 5.12
C ARG A 114 -4.36 20.94 4.49
N ARG A 115 -3.76 21.23 3.33
CA ARG A 115 -3.99 22.50 2.63
C ARG A 115 -5.31 22.56 1.87
N MET A 116 -6.02 21.42 1.71
CA MET A 116 -7.16 21.29 0.78
C MET A 116 -6.89 22.09 -0.49
N GLU A 117 -5.68 21.95 -1.03
CA GLU A 117 -5.24 22.71 -2.18
C GLU A 117 -6.07 22.20 -3.34
N GLU A 118 -7.23 22.85 -3.55
CA GLU A 118 -7.98 22.75 -4.77
C GLU A 118 -6.94 22.97 -5.86
N VAL A 119 -6.79 21.96 -6.72
CA VAL A 119 -5.84 21.99 -7.83
C VAL A 119 -6.27 23.14 -8.74
N VAL A 120 -5.82 24.35 -8.43
CA VAL A 120 -6.01 25.52 -9.26
C VAL A 120 -5.11 25.29 -10.45
N VAL A 121 -5.72 24.89 -11.56
CA VAL A 121 -5.08 24.85 -12.86
C VAL A 121 -4.50 26.26 -13.09
N PRO A 122 -3.17 26.42 -13.17
CA PRO A 122 -2.61 27.69 -13.57
C PRO A 122 -3.15 27.96 -14.97
N GLN A 123 -4.04 28.94 -15.11
CA GLN A 123 -4.36 29.47 -16.42
C GLN A 123 -3.06 30.11 -16.92
N GLN A 124 -2.34 29.40 -17.78
CA GLN A 124 -1.29 30.00 -18.58
C GLN A 124 -1.98 31.02 -19.48
N ILE A 125 -1.93 32.29 -19.08
CA ILE A 125 -2.21 33.39 -19.98
C ILE A 125 -1.07 33.35 -20.99
N LEU A 126 -1.36 32.82 -22.17
CA LEU A 126 -0.47 32.90 -23.31
C LEU A 126 -0.54 34.35 -23.81
N ASP A 127 0.31 35.21 -23.25
CA ASP A 127 0.56 36.51 -23.86
C ASP A 127 1.21 36.27 -25.23
N ALA A 128 0.72 36.99 -26.24
CA ALA A 128 0.95 36.76 -27.66
C ALA A 128 2.41 36.95 -28.14
N GLU A 129 3.36 37.11 -27.22
CA GLU A 129 4.75 37.47 -27.48
C GLU A 129 5.77 36.39 -27.08
N SER A 130 5.34 35.25 -26.51
CA SER A 130 6.26 34.13 -26.23
C SER A 130 6.54 33.31 -27.48
N THR A 131 7.44 33.84 -28.33
CA THR A 131 7.90 33.20 -29.55
C THR A 131 9.06 32.23 -29.28
N ALA A 132 8.84 30.97 -29.66
CA ALA A 132 9.81 29.98 -30.17
C ALA A 132 11.04 29.53 -29.32
N ALA A 133 11.42 30.21 -28.24
CA ALA A 133 12.66 29.87 -27.50
C ALA A 133 12.44 28.94 -26.29
N SER A 134 11.20 28.71 -25.85
CA SER A 134 10.90 27.92 -24.64
C SER A 134 10.54 26.45 -24.91
N GLU A 135 10.36 26.07 -26.19
CA GLU A 135 9.95 24.69 -26.53
C GLU A 135 11.09 23.69 -26.31
N GLN A 136 12.34 24.09 -26.55
CA GLN A 136 13.48 23.17 -26.47
C GLN A 136 13.83 22.76 -25.03
N THR A 137 13.55 23.62 -24.03
CA THR A 137 13.87 23.33 -22.62
C THR A 137 12.80 22.49 -21.92
N LEU A 138 11.61 22.32 -22.51
CA LEU A 138 10.55 21.46 -21.98
C LEU A 138 10.63 20.01 -22.49
N PHE A 139 11.16 19.78 -23.70
CA PHE A 139 11.30 18.44 -24.26
C PHE A 139 12.38 17.60 -23.56
N GLU A 140 13.45 18.22 -23.05
CA GLU A 140 14.53 17.50 -22.34
C GLU A 140 14.11 16.98 -20.95
N ARG A 141 13.08 17.56 -20.32
CA ARG A 141 12.59 17.10 -19.00
C ARG A 141 11.76 15.82 -19.04
N GLN A 142 11.36 15.34 -20.22
CA GLN A 142 10.51 14.14 -20.36
C GLN A 142 11.32 12.83 -20.43
N GLY A 143 12.41 12.74 -19.68
CA GLY A 143 13.26 11.55 -19.59
C GLY A 143 12.55 10.40 -18.87
N ARG A 144 11.80 9.57 -19.63
CA ARG A 144 11.56 8.11 -19.46
C ARG A 144 10.34 7.66 -20.26
N TYR A 145 9.29 8.49 -20.35
CA TYR A 145 8.04 8.13 -21.01
C TYR A 145 8.08 8.32 -22.54
N THR A 146 8.84 9.30 -23.03
CA THR A 146 9.06 9.53 -24.47
C THR A 146 9.76 8.36 -25.17
N ALA A 147 10.69 7.70 -24.47
CA ALA A 147 11.42 6.53 -24.99
C ALA A 147 10.52 5.29 -25.17
N LEU A 148 9.44 5.17 -24.39
CA LEU A 148 8.48 4.07 -24.51
C LEU A 148 7.50 4.29 -25.67
N LEU A 149 7.08 5.54 -25.90
CA LEU A 149 6.21 5.90 -27.01
C LEU A 149 6.86 5.66 -28.38
N ARG A 150 8.18 5.85 -28.49
CA ARG A 150 8.94 5.58 -29.73
C ARG A 150 9.02 4.08 -30.08
N ARG A 151 8.81 3.16 -29.12
CA ARG A 151 8.88 1.70 -29.35
C ARG A 151 7.57 1.08 -29.81
N LEU A 152 6.47 1.84 -29.84
CA LEU A 152 5.21 1.36 -30.40
C LEU A 152 5.30 1.30 -31.93
N PRO A 153 5.02 0.14 -32.56
CA PRO A 153 5.05 0.02 -34.01
C PRO A 153 3.90 0.85 -34.61
N GLY A 154 4.24 1.98 -35.24
CA GLY A 154 3.27 2.92 -35.81
C GLY A 154 3.61 4.40 -35.61
N TYR A 155 4.59 4.73 -34.75
CA TYR A 155 5.04 6.10 -34.56
C TYR A 155 5.93 6.55 -35.73
N LYS A 156 5.31 6.98 -36.84
CA LYS A 156 5.99 7.74 -37.89
C LYS A 156 5.82 9.22 -37.59
N ASP A 157 6.95 9.93 -37.51
CA ASP A 157 7.04 11.39 -37.41
C ASP A 157 6.18 12.04 -38.50
N LYS A 158 4.95 12.44 -38.14
CA LYS A 158 4.14 13.32 -38.96
C LYS A 158 4.53 14.74 -38.59
N GLN A 159 5.35 15.35 -39.46
CA GLN A 159 5.55 16.79 -39.48
C GLN A 159 4.19 17.50 -39.50
N LEU A 160 4.08 18.54 -38.68
CA LEU A 160 2.86 19.25 -38.37
C LEU A 160 2.22 19.88 -39.61
N SER A 161 1.03 19.42 -39.99
CA SER A 161 0.10 20.21 -40.79
C SER A 161 -0.75 21.06 -39.85
N SER A 162 -0.60 22.37 -39.98
CA SER A 162 -1.47 23.42 -39.43
C SER A 162 -2.96 23.07 -39.59
N ALA A 163 -3.57 22.62 -38.50
CA ALA A 163 -5.01 22.59 -38.31
C ALA A 163 -5.26 22.71 -36.81
N VAL A 164 -5.55 23.95 -36.42
CA VAL A 164 -6.00 24.34 -35.08
C VAL A 164 -7.31 23.60 -34.79
N THR A 165 -7.21 22.46 -34.11
CA THR A 165 -8.27 21.97 -33.23
C THR A 165 -7.69 21.93 -31.83
N SER A 166 -8.41 22.53 -30.90
CA SER A 166 -8.03 22.78 -29.51
C SER A 166 -7.83 21.49 -28.71
N ALA A 167 -6.75 20.76 -28.98
CA ALA A 167 -6.26 19.73 -28.10
C ALA A 167 -5.60 20.43 -26.91
N VAL A 168 -6.42 20.81 -25.93
CA VAL A 168 -5.94 21.18 -24.58
C VAL A 168 -5.08 20.01 -24.12
N PRO A 169 -3.76 20.19 -23.95
CA PRO A 169 -2.94 19.12 -23.43
C PRO A 169 -3.44 18.87 -22.01
N LEU A 170 -3.89 17.64 -21.74
CA LEU A 170 -4.26 17.15 -20.41
C LEU A 170 -3.00 17.12 -19.52
N LEU A 171 -2.52 18.30 -19.14
CA LEU A 171 -1.46 18.56 -18.17
C LEU A 171 -2.04 18.66 -16.75
N THR A 172 -3.26 18.15 -16.52
CA THR A 172 -3.73 17.95 -15.18
C THR A 172 -3.19 16.61 -14.69
N PRO A 173 -2.38 16.56 -13.62
CA PRO A 173 -2.16 15.31 -12.90
C PRO A 173 -3.54 14.90 -12.38
N ARG A 174 -4.24 14.06 -13.13
CA ARG A 174 -5.54 13.51 -12.70
C ARG A 174 -5.25 12.67 -11.48
N GLU A 175 -5.64 13.18 -10.32
CA GLU A 175 -5.61 12.41 -9.09
C GLU A 175 -6.39 11.11 -9.31
N LYS A 176 -5.89 10.03 -8.70
CA LYS A 176 -6.59 8.75 -8.80
C LYS A 176 -7.98 8.96 -8.20
N PRO A 177 -9.07 8.54 -8.86
CA PRO A 177 -10.42 8.70 -8.33
C PRO A 177 -10.58 8.08 -6.93
N GLN A 178 -9.81 7.04 -6.64
CA GLN A 178 -9.70 6.43 -5.31
C GLN A 178 -9.31 7.44 -4.21
N ALA A 179 -8.40 8.37 -4.50
CA ALA A 179 -8.01 9.43 -3.58
C ALA A 179 -9.10 10.51 -3.46
N VAL A 180 -9.73 10.88 -4.59
CA VAL A 180 -10.80 11.89 -4.65
C VAL A 180 -12.01 11.49 -3.83
N PHE A 181 -12.43 10.22 -3.92
CA PHE A 181 -13.59 9.72 -3.17
C PHE A 181 -13.30 9.46 -1.69
N GLY A 182 -12.04 9.58 -1.24
CA GLY A 182 -11.64 9.34 0.15
C GLY A 182 -11.96 7.92 0.65
N ILE A 183 -12.16 6.96 -0.27
CA ILE A 183 -12.49 5.59 0.09
C ILE A 183 -11.17 4.88 0.38
N GLU A 184 -10.93 4.58 1.66
CA GLU A 184 -9.80 3.75 2.07
C GLU A 184 -9.91 2.38 1.39
N VAL A 185 -8.88 2.06 0.61
CA VAL A 185 -8.80 0.79 -0.12
C VAL A 185 -8.05 -0.21 0.75
N ASP A 186 -8.80 -1.13 1.36
CA ASP A 186 -8.23 -2.31 1.97
C ASP A 186 -7.92 -3.35 0.88
N ASN A 187 -6.62 -3.64 0.67
CA ASN A 187 -6.14 -4.64 -0.27
C ASN A 187 -5.74 -5.96 0.43
N SER A 188 -6.15 -6.17 1.68
CA SER A 188 -5.92 -7.43 2.38
C SER A 188 -6.72 -8.57 1.73
N PHE A 189 -6.24 -9.81 1.91
CA PHE A 189 -6.93 -11.03 1.43
C PHE A 189 -8.09 -11.46 2.34
N ALA A 190 -8.72 -10.51 3.05
CA ALA A 190 -9.87 -10.80 3.90
C ALA A 190 -11.09 -11.19 3.06
N GLU A 191 -11.96 -12.02 3.64
CA GLU A 191 -13.24 -12.37 3.00
C GLU A 191 -14.07 -11.11 2.71
N PHE A 192 -14.70 -11.09 1.54
CA PHE A 192 -15.51 -9.96 1.12
C PHE A 192 -16.71 -9.76 2.05
N LYS A 193 -16.77 -8.58 2.68
CA LYS A 193 -17.92 -8.15 3.49
C LYS A 193 -18.85 -7.24 2.64
N PRO A 194 -20.12 -7.63 2.40
CA PRO A 194 -21.06 -6.79 1.68
C PRO A 194 -21.21 -5.41 2.33
N LYS A 195 -21.15 -4.34 1.52
CA LYS A 195 -21.31 -2.94 1.99
C LYS A 195 -22.77 -2.47 2.07
N LEU A 196 -23.74 -3.37 1.80
CA LEU A 196 -25.16 -3.04 1.76
C LEU A 196 -25.69 -2.79 3.18
N ARG A 197 -26.14 -1.56 3.46
CA ARG A 197 -26.68 -1.18 4.78
C ARG A 197 -28.17 -1.51 4.92
N GLU A 198 -28.94 -1.21 3.88
CA GLU A 198 -30.38 -1.40 3.87
C GLU A 198 -30.77 -2.32 2.72
N LYS A 199 -31.50 -3.39 3.05
CA LYS A 199 -31.96 -4.37 2.07
C LYS A 199 -33.38 -4.03 1.63
N HIS A 200 -33.50 -3.25 0.56
CA HIS A 200 -34.80 -2.92 -0.04
C HIS A 200 -35.43 -4.16 -0.70
N HIS A 201 -36.76 -4.25 -0.67
CA HIS A 201 -37.53 -5.37 -1.25
C HIS A 201 -37.10 -6.76 -0.73
N ALA A 202 -36.60 -6.82 0.51
CA ALA A 202 -36.27 -8.08 1.15
C ALA A 202 -37.52 -8.97 1.21
N MET A 203 -37.37 -10.23 0.80
CA MET A 203 -38.43 -11.20 1.06
C MET A 203 -38.53 -11.38 2.58
N LYS A 204 -39.75 -11.30 3.13
CA LYS A 204 -39.96 -11.62 4.55
C LYS A 204 -39.55 -13.08 4.75
N ASN A 205 -38.46 -13.31 5.48
CA ASN A 205 -38.14 -14.64 5.95
C ASN A 205 -39.36 -15.10 6.77
N PRO A 206 -40.07 -16.19 6.37
CA PRO A 206 -40.97 -16.82 7.32
C PRO A 206 -40.10 -17.19 8.52
N VAL A 207 -40.54 -16.85 9.72
CA VAL A 207 -39.89 -17.29 10.96
C VAL A 207 -40.07 -18.80 10.99
N ARG A 208 -39.21 -19.55 10.28
CA ARG A 208 -39.13 -20.99 10.40
C ARG A 208 -38.58 -21.20 11.78
N ASN A 209 -39.41 -21.82 12.61
CA ASN A 209 -39.06 -22.27 13.95
C ASN A 209 -37.63 -22.80 13.92
N LEU A 210 -36.81 -22.38 14.89
CA LEU A 210 -35.44 -22.83 15.09
C LEU A 210 -35.36 -24.36 14.91
N GLU A 211 -34.94 -24.81 13.74
CA GLU A 211 -34.62 -26.22 13.52
C GLU A 211 -33.17 -26.41 13.94
N ILE A 212 -32.96 -27.20 14.99
CA ILE A 212 -31.64 -27.67 15.39
C ILE A 212 -31.19 -28.62 14.28
N VAL A 213 -30.29 -28.14 13.41
CA VAL A 213 -29.60 -28.99 12.44
C VAL A 213 -28.46 -29.67 13.18
N ASP A 214 -28.66 -30.93 13.55
CA ASP A 214 -27.57 -31.77 14.06
C ASP A 214 -26.59 -31.99 12.90
N ASN A 215 -25.33 -31.59 13.11
CA ASN A 215 -24.29 -31.74 12.11
C ASN A 215 -23.52 -33.00 12.50
N ASP A 216 -23.77 -34.12 11.80
CA ASP A 216 -23.13 -35.43 12.01
C ASP A 216 -21.63 -35.45 11.63
N ASN A 217 -20.86 -34.42 11.99
CA ASN A 217 -19.41 -34.41 11.82
C ASN A 217 -18.71 -33.92 13.09
N ASP A 218 -18.59 -34.87 14.01
CA ASP A 218 -18.31 -34.69 15.42
C ASP A 218 -16.80 -34.64 15.72
N TYR A 219 -16.07 -33.69 15.12
CA TYR A 219 -14.65 -33.45 15.45
C TYR A 219 -14.25 -31.99 15.71
N ALA A 220 -15.18 -31.04 15.68
CA ALA A 220 -14.90 -29.66 16.10
C ALA A 220 -16.07 -29.09 16.88
N LYS A 221 -15.97 -29.12 18.21
CA LYS A 221 -16.82 -28.37 19.13
C LYS A 221 -16.76 -26.87 18.80
N SER A 222 -17.73 -26.41 18.03
CA SER A 222 -18.22 -25.04 18.07
C SER A 222 -19.66 -25.08 17.61
N THR A 223 -20.59 -24.81 18.52
CA THR A 223 -21.99 -24.57 18.18
C THR A 223 -22.05 -23.25 17.42
N ILE A 224 -21.74 -23.30 16.12
CA ILE A 224 -21.81 -22.14 15.24
C ILE A 224 -23.29 -21.89 14.99
N TRP A 225 -23.79 -20.78 15.53
CA TRP A 225 -25.10 -20.24 15.21
C TRP A 225 -25.13 -19.96 13.70
N SER A 226 -25.69 -20.88 12.95
CA SER A 226 -25.81 -20.77 11.50
C SER A 226 -27.15 -20.08 11.22
N ASN A 227 -27.13 -18.75 11.17
CA ASN A 227 -28.15 -18.03 10.42
C ASN A 227 -27.95 -18.31 8.93
N ASP A 228 -28.96 -17.99 8.11
CA ASP A 228 -28.89 -17.89 6.64
C ASP A 228 -27.73 -17.03 6.11
N GLU A 229 -26.96 -16.41 7.00
CA GLU A 229 -25.73 -15.63 6.86
C GLU A 229 -24.46 -16.49 6.80
N GLY A 230 -24.60 -17.79 6.52
CA GLY A 230 -23.47 -18.68 6.23
C GLY A 230 -22.60 -18.16 5.08
N ALA A 231 -21.28 -18.34 5.23
CA ALA A 231 -20.19 -18.01 4.31
C ALA A 231 -20.62 -17.50 2.92
N SER A 232 -20.53 -16.17 2.75
CA SER A 232 -20.45 -15.51 1.44
C SER A 232 -21.60 -15.78 0.46
N LEU A 233 -22.84 -15.95 0.94
CA LEU A 233 -24.00 -15.93 0.05
C LEU A 233 -24.35 -14.48 -0.34
N HIS A 234 -24.56 -14.22 -1.63
CA HIS A 234 -24.93 -12.91 -2.14
C HIS A 234 -26.18 -12.35 -1.38
N PRO A 235 -26.21 -11.08 -0.93
CA PRO A 235 -27.28 -10.56 -0.06
C PRO A 235 -28.70 -10.73 -0.61
N TYR A 236 -28.87 -10.77 -1.94
CA TYR A 236 -30.14 -10.95 -2.64
C TYR A 236 -30.37 -12.37 -3.21
N GLN A 237 -29.58 -13.38 -2.82
CA GLN A 237 -29.64 -14.72 -3.42
C GLN A 237 -31.04 -15.34 -3.36
N LYS A 238 -31.75 -15.17 -2.23
CA LYS A 238 -33.11 -15.69 -2.03
C LYS A 238 -34.14 -14.94 -2.86
N GLU A 239 -34.02 -13.63 -2.96
CA GLU A 239 -34.89 -12.79 -3.76
C GLU A 239 -34.74 -13.10 -5.25
N LEU A 240 -33.50 -13.26 -5.73
CA LEU A 240 -33.21 -13.55 -7.13
C LEU A 240 -33.75 -14.92 -7.56
N SER A 241 -33.69 -15.93 -6.70
CA SER A 241 -34.24 -17.26 -7.03
C SER A 241 -35.78 -17.30 -7.10
N HIS A 242 -36.46 -16.35 -6.44
CA HIS A 242 -37.92 -16.25 -6.43
C HIS A 242 -38.44 -15.01 -7.18
N PHE A 243 -37.56 -14.32 -7.92
CA PHE A 243 -37.90 -13.10 -8.62
C PHE A 243 -38.84 -13.41 -9.78
N LYS A 244 -40.03 -12.78 -9.76
CA LYS A 244 -40.99 -12.86 -10.86
C LYS A 244 -40.83 -11.62 -11.73
N ILE A 245 -40.48 -11.83 -12.99
CA ILE A 245 -40.32 -10.75 -13.96
C ILE A 245 -41.69 -10.12 -14.22
N PRO A 246 -41.85 -8.80 -14.07
CA PRO A 246 -43.08 -8.09 -14.41
C PRO A 246 -43.53 -8.35 -15.86
N GLU A 247 -44.82 -8.64 -16.06
CA GLU A 247 -45.39 -9.02 -17.37
C GLU A 247 -45.11 -8.01 -18.49
N ARG A 248 -45.05 -6.72 -18.14
CA ARG A 248 -44.68 -5.62 -19.07
C ARG A 248 -43.31 -5.80 -19.75
N GLN A 249 -42.38 -6.54 -19.13
CA GLN A 249 -41.04 -6.79 -19.67
C GLN A 249 -40.96 -8.11 -20.46
N LEU A 250 -41.99 -8.96 -20.34
CA LEU A 250 -42.10 -10.24 -21.07
C LEU A 250 -42.83 -10.07 -22.41
N ILE A 251 -43.54 -8.96 -22.58
CA ILE A 251 -44.17 -8.58 -23.84
C ILE A 251 -43.13 -7.83 -24.68
N VAL A 252 -42.95 -8.23 -25.94
CA VAL A 252 -42.15 -7.47 -26.91
C VAL A 252 -42.89 -6.15 -27.20
N GLY A 253 -42.60 -5.12 -26.41
CA GLY A 253 -43.08 -3.76 -26.62
C GLY A 253 -42.20 -3.00 -27.61
N MET A 254 -42.79 -2.03 -28.30
CA MET A 254 -42.07 -1.13 -29.22
C MET A 254 -40.89 -0.46 -28.49
N THR A 255 -39.70 -0.55 -29.08
CA THR A 255 -38.50 0.10 -28.54
C THR A 255 -38.63 1.61 -28.72
N GLU A 256 -38.80 2.35 -27.61
CA GLU A 256 -38.57 3.78 -27.64
C GLU A 256 -37.09 4.03 -27.91
N PRO A 257 -36.73 4.78 -28.96
CA PRO A 257 -35.34 5.16 -29.16
C PRO A 257 -34.88 5.98 -27.95
N LEU A 258 -33.70 5.64 -27.41
CA LEU A 258 -33.03 6.42 -26.38
C LEU A 258 -33.00 7.89 -26.81
N LYS A 259 -33.60 8.78 -26.01
CA LYS A 259 -33.55 10.22 -26.27
C LYS A 259 -32.09 10.66 -26.40
N THR A 260 -31.72 11.04 -27.61
CA THR A 260 -30.46 11.73 -27.95
C THR A 260 -30.41 13.11 -27.32
#